data_AF-A0A3C1H5M0-F1
#
_entry.id   AF-A0A3C1H5M0-F1
#
_cell.length_a   1.000
_cell.length_b   1.000
_cell.length_c   1.000
_cell.angle_alpha   90.00
_cell.angle_beta   90.00
_cell.angle_gamma   90.00
#
_symmetry.space_group_name_H-M   'P 1'
#
loop_
_entity.id
_entity.type
_entity.pdbx_description
1 polymer ?
#
loop_
_entity_poly.entity_id
_entity_poly.type
_entity_poly.pdbx_seq_one_letter_code
_entity_poly.pdbx_strand_id
1 'polypeptide(L)'
;MQQQSPKRRSILRIIGSILLVLSLLLFVWLLGGAVAGGWIMHADHYGAEFAAFGKWYFALAGALTLAVILCFLRRDLPAALLGTAAYLPMLGILLKAISIADSYGWSGQTEQSFGRAASTVWRNGMMWNAVPLLLLLLLTLTRFFSYDAAAKRRAKRDADENRPSPPILSDDTESAQQDSTVVSPSRHRDA
;
A
#
# COMPACT_ATOMS: atom_id res chain seq x y z
N MET A 1 11.56 -4.23 -22.96
CA MET A 1 10.96 -4.01 -21.61
C MET A 1 11.77 -2.95 -20.87
N GLN A 2 11.26 -1.72 -20.76
CA GLN A 2 12.01 -0.59 -20.20
C GLN A 2 12.19 -0.75 -18.68
N GLN A 3 13.43 -0.92 -18.23
CA GLN A 3 13.79 -0.87 -16.82
C GLN A 3 13.61 0.56 -16.29
N GLN A 4 12.49 0.84 -15.64
CA GLN A 4 12.31 2.11 -14.92
C GLN A 4 13.34 2.24 -13.79
N SER A 5 14.06 3.37 -13.78
CA SER A 5 15.13 3.70 -12.85
C SER A 5 14.66 3.75 -11.38
N PRO A 6 15.54 3.45 -10.40
CA PRO A 6 15.19 3.39 -8.98
C PRO A 6 14.61 4.71 -8.44
N LYS A 7 15.04 5.87 -8.97
CA LYS A 7 14.50 7.19 -8.61
C LYS A 7 13.00 7.33 -8.94
N ARG A 8 12.55 6.83 -10.10
CA ARG A 8 11.16 6.96 -10.56
C ARG A 8 10.18 6.17 -9.66
N ARG A 9 10.63 5.02 -9.14
CA ARG A 9 9.86 4.18 -8.21
C ARG A 9 9.68 4.84 -6.85
N SER A 10 10.69 5.52 -6.34
CA SER A 10 10.60 6.25 -5.07
C SER A 10 9.64 7.45 -5.16
N ILE A 11 9.69 8.20 -6.27
CA ILE A 11 8.81 9.34 -6.50
C ILE A 11 7.34 8.89 -6.58
N LEU A 12 7.04 7.84 -7.34
CA LEU A 12 5.67 7.35 -7.49
C LEU A 12 5.06 6.90 -6.14
N ARG A 13 5.88 6.34 -5.24
CA ARG A 13 5.45 5.95 -3.89
C ARG A 13 5.09 7.14 -3.03
N ILE A 14 5.90 8.21 -3.07
CA ILE A 14 5.66 9.42 -2.31
C ILE A 14 4.37 10.08 -2.79
N ILE A 15 4.23 10.24 -4.12
CA ILE A 15 3.03 10.81 -4.74
C ILE A 15 1.79 9.99 -4.37
N GLY A 16 1.83 8.66 -4.54
CA GLY A 16 0.70 7.78 -4.21
C GLY A 16 0.31 7.86 -2.73
N SER A 17 1.28 8.03 -1.84
CA SER A 17 1.04 8.20 -0.41
C SER A 17 0.37 9.53 -0.08
N ILE A 18 0.83 10.62 -0.70
CA ILE A 18 0.23 11.96 -0.54
C ILE A 18 -1.22 11.94 -1.06
N LEU A 19 -1.44 11.39 -2.26
CA LEU A 19 -2.77 11.26 -2.84
C LEU A 19 -3.71 10.42 -1.97
N LEU A 20 -3.22 9.33 -1.39
CA LEU A 20 -3.97 8.50 -0.46
C LEU A 20 -4.42 9.30 0.77
N VAL A 21 -3.52 10.04 1.42
CA VAL A 21 -3.84 10.85 2.61
C VAL A 21 -4.82 11.97 2.26
N LEU A 22 -4.58 12.70 1.17
CA LEU A 22 -5.46 13.77 0.72
C LEU A 22 -6.85 13.26 0.36
N SER A 23 -6.93 12.14 -0.35
CA SER A 23 -8.21 11.52 -0.70
C SER A 23 -8.99 11.02 0.53
N LEU A 24 -8.30 10.45 1.52
CA LEU A 24 -8.91 10.04 2.79
C LEU A 24 -9.47 11.25 3.55
N LEU A 25 -8.69 12.32 3.67
CA LEU A 25 -9.11 13.54 4.35
C LEU A 25 -10.31 14.19 3.63
N LEU A 26 -10.24 14.31 2.31
CA LEU A 26 -11.25 15.00 1.52
C LEU A 26 -12.55 14.19 1.39
N PHE A 27 -12.46 12.93 0.97
CA PHE A 27 -13.65 12.14 0.66
C PHE A 27 -14.24 11.51 1.93
N VAL A 28 -13.44 10.78 2.70
CA VAL A 28 -13.94 10.02 3.86
C VAL A 28 -14.26 10.93 5.04
N TRP A 29 -13.36 11.83 5.41
CA TRP A 29 -13.56 12.66 6.59
C TRP A 29 -14.38 13.91 6.31
N LEU A 30 -14.10 14.64 5.22
CA LEU A 30 -14.79 15.90 4.96
C LEU A 30 -16.16 15.69 4.29
N LEU A 31 -16.20 15.06 3.11
CA LEU A 31 -17.46 14.87 2.37
C LEU A 31 -18.39 13.87 3.06
N GLY A 32 -17.94 12.63 3.27
CA GLY A 32 -18.76 11.62 3.89
C GLY A 32 -18.94 11.82 5.40
N GLY A 33 -17.96 12.41 6.09
CA GLY A 33 -18.10 12.80 7.50
C GLY A 33 -19.09 13.94 7.72
N ALA A 34 -19.20 14.90 6.78
CA ALA A 34 -20.27 15.91 6.85
C ALA A 34 -21.66 15.28 6.72
N VAL A 35 -21.84 14.29 5.84
CA VAL A 35 -23.10 13.54 5.71
C VAL A 35 -23.42 12.76 6.99
N ALA A 36 -22.45 11.98 7.48
CA ALA A 36 -22.61 11.20 8.72
C ALA A 36 -22.86 12.10 9.94
N GLY A 37 -22.19 13.24 10.02
CA GLY A 37 -22.44 14.27 11.02
C GLY A 37 -23.87 14.82 10.93
N GLY A 38 -24.36 15.09 9.73
CA GLY A 38 -25.75 15.49 9.48
C GLY A 38 -26.77 14.47 9.99
N TRP A 39 -26.50 13.17 9.83
CA TRP A 39 -27.36 12.12 10.38
C TRP A 39 -27.41 12.13 11.91
N ILE A 40 -26.28 12.39 12.57
CA ILE A 40 -26.21 12.45 14.04
C ILE A 40 -26.89 13.72 14.56
N MET A 41 -26.63 14.86 13.95
CA MET A 41 -27.16 16.16 14.40
C MET A 41 -28.65 16.32 14.16
N HIS A 42 -29.23 15.56 13.22
CA HIS A 42 -30.67 15.58 12.92
C HIS A 42 -31.33 14.24 13.25
N ALA A 43 -30.81 13.55 14.27
CA ALA A 43 -31.36 12.29 14.76
C ALA A 43 -32.84 12.39 15.17
N ASP A 44 -33.28 13.57 15.62
CA ASP A 44 -34.69 13.80 16.00
C ASP A 44 -35.63 13.74 14.78
N HIS A 45 -35.12 13.98 13.57
CA HIS A 45 -35.91 13.96 12.33
C HIS A 45 -35.81 12.62 11.60
N TYR A 46 -34.63 11.99 11.61
CA TYR A 46 -34.37 10.73 10.90
C TYR A 46 -34.51 9.47 11.77
N GLY A 47 -34.59 9.64 13.09
CA GLY A 47 -34.65 8.56 14.06
C GLY A 47 -33.29 8.09 14.57
N ALA A 48 -33.33 7.34 15.68
CA ALA A 48 -32.13 6.86 16.39
C ALA A 48 -31.24 5.93 15.53
N GLU A 49 -31.82 5.24 14.54
CA GLU A 49 -31.05 4.37 13.63
C GLU A 49 -30.03 5.16 12.80
N PHE A 50 -30.36 6.37 12.36
CA PHE A 50 -29.45 7.22 11.58
C PHE A 50 -28.30 7.77 12.43
N ALA A 51 -28.56 8.07 13.71
CA ALA A 51 -27.49 8.40 14.64
C ALA A 51 -26.51 7.21 14.81
N ALA A 52 -27.03 5.98 14.84
CA ALA A 52 -26.18 4.78 14.89
C ALA A 52 -25.38 4.61 13.59
N PHE A 53 -25.99 4.82 12.41
CA PHE A 53 -25.29 4.80 11.12
C PHE A 53 -24.14 5.80 11.07
N GLY A 54 -24.35 7.03 11.55
CA GLY A 54 -23.30 8.04 11.63
C GLY A 54 -22.15 7.63 12.56
N LYS A 55 -22.45 7.08 13.74
CA LYS A 55 -21.41 6.58 14.66
C LYS A 55 -20.60 5.44 14.05
N TRP A 56 -21.27 4.46 13.44
CA TRP A 56 -20.60 3.36 12.73
C TRP A 56 -19.74 3.86 11.57
N TYR A 57 -20.21 4.85 10.82
CA TYR A 57 -19.42 5.48 9.76
C TYR A 57 -18.10 6.03 10.30
N PHE A 58 -18.11 6.78 11.41
CA PHE A 58 -16.87 7.32 11.98
C PHE A 58 -15.93 6.24 12.51
N ALA A 59 -16.46 5.17 13.11
CA ALA A 59 -15.66 4.02 13.51
C ALA A 59 -14.95 3.36 12.31
N LEU A 60 -15.68 3.16 11.21
CA LEU A 60 -15.16 2.56 9.97
C LEU A 60 -14.19 3.51 9.24
N ALA A 61 -14.43 4.82 9.26
CA ALA A 61 -13.50 5.83 8.77
C ALA A 61 -12.18 5.82 9.56
N GLY A 62 -12.26 5.63 10.88
CA GLY A 62 -11.10 5.38 11.74
C GLY A 62 -10.34 4.11 11.33
N ALA A 63 -11.05 3.01 11.07
CA ALA A 63 -10.43 1.76 10.61
C ALA A 63 -9.77 1.89 9.22
N LEU A 64 -10.38 2.62 8.29
CA LEU A 64 -9.77 2.97 7.00
C LEU A 64 -8.50 3.81 7.18
N THR A 65 -8.51 4.75 8.12
CA THR A 65 -7.32 5.53 8.47
C THR A 65 -6.21 4.64 9.03
N LEU A 66 -6.56 3.68 9.88
CA LEU A 66 -5.62 2.69 10.40
C LEU A 66 -5.06 1.80 9.29
N ALA A 67 -5.87 1.40 8.32
CA ALA A 67 -5.42 0.64 7.15
C ALA A 67 -4.37 1.42 6.34
N VAL A 68 -4.58 2.73 6.16
CA VAL A 68 -3.60 3.63 5.53
C VAL A 68 -2.29 3.68 6.33
N ILE A 69 -2.36 3.79 7.67
CA ILE A 69 -1.18 3.75 8.54
C ILE A 69 -0.44 2.41 8.42
N LEU A 70 -1.16 1.28 8.39
CA LEU A 70 -0.56 -0.04 8.19
C LEU A 70 0.15 -0.14 6.83
N CYS A 71 -0.41 0.48 5.78
CA CYS A 71 0.26 0.57 4.49
C CYS A 71 1.56 1.38 4.60
N PHE A 72 1.59 2.48 5.37
CA PHE A 72 2.83 3.22 5.64
C PHE A 72 3.88 2.39 6.40
N LEU A 73 3.44 1.56 7.34
CA LEU A 73 4.27 0.61 8.09
C LEU A 73 4.72 -0.60 7.25
N ARG A 74 4.49 -0.60 5.93
CA ARG A 74 4.84 -1.68 4.98
C ARG A 74 4.14 -3.00 5.27
N ARG A 75 3.00 -2.96 5.96
CA ARG A 75 2.15 -4.13 6.19
C ARG A 75 1.03 -4.14 5.14
N ASP A 76 1.41 -4.38 3.88
CA ASP A 76 0.53 -4.13 2.72
C ASP A 76 -0.70 -5.08 2.68
N LEU A 77 -0.53 -6.37 2.98
CA LEU A 77 -1.64 -7.33 3.03
C LEU A 77 -2.68 -7.01 4.13
N PRO A 78 -2.31 -6.85 5.42
CA PRO A 78 -3.29 -6.50 6.45
C PRO A 78 -3.86 -5.09 6.25
N ALA A 79 -3.12 -4.16 5.64
CA ALA A 79 -3.67 -2.87 5.23
C ALA A 79 -4.81 -3.03 4.22
N ALA A 80 -4.62 -3.84 3.17
CA ALA A 80 -5.65 -4.10 2.18
C ALA A 80 -6.87 -4.81 2.80
N LEU A 81 -6.64 -5.82 3.64
CA LEU A 81 -7.72 -6.55 4.33
C LEU A 81 -8.50 -5.65 5.28
N LEU A 82 -7.82 -4.84 6.10
CA LEU A 82 -8.49 -3.93 7.02
C LEU A 82 -9.25 -2.84 6.26
N GLY A 83 -8.65 -2.27 5.20
CA GLY A 83 -9.29 -1.24 4.39
C GLY A 83 -10.57 -1.74 3.70
N THR A 84 -10.53 -2.96 3.14
CA THR A 84 -11.70 -3.58 2.52
C THR A 84 -12.76 -3.96 3.57
N ALA A 85 -12.36 -4.55 4.70
CA ALA A 85 -13.25 -4.91 5.80
C ALA A 85 -13.91 -3.68 6.46
N ALA A 86 -13.26 -2.53 6.44
CA ALA A 86 -13.84 -1.27 6.92
C ALA A 86 -14.78 -0.63 5.87
N TYR A 87 -14.44 -0.70 4.59
CA TYR A 87 -15.22 -0.05 3.53
C TYR A 87 -16.52 -0.79 3.19
N LEU A 88 -16.54 -2.12 3.19
CA LEU A 88 -17.75 -2.88 2.80
C LEU A 88 -18.95 -2.60 3.74
N PRO A 89 -18.81 -2.62 5.08
CA PRO A 89 -19.89 -2.25 5.98
C PRO A 89 -20.31 -0.78 5.82
N MET A 90 -19.34 0.11 5.55
CA MET A 90 -19.59 1.53 5.33
C MET A 90 -20.45 1.77 4.08
N LEU A 91 -20.19 1.02 3.01
CA LEU A 91 -21.03 0.99 1.81
C LEU A 91 -22.41 0.41 2.11
N GLY A 92 -22.50 -0.66 2.91
CA GLY A 92 -23.77 -1.24 3.33
C GLY A 92 -24.65 -0.26 4.10
N ILE A 93 -24.06 0.51 5.02
CA ILE A 93 -24.75 1.58 5.76
C ILE A 93 -25.28 2.65 4.79
N LEU A 94 -24.46 3.09 3.84
CA LEU A 94 -24.88 4.07 2.82
C LEU A 94 -26.05 3.56 1.99
N LEU A 95 -25.99 2.32 1.49
CA LEU A 95 -27.06 1.75 0.68
C LEU A 95 -28.36 1.59 1.47
N LYS A 96 -28.26 1.17 2.73
CA LYS A 96 -29.43 1.09 3.63
C LYS A 96 -30.02 2.47 3.88
N ALA A 97 -29.19 3.47 4.17
CA ALA A 97 -29.62 4.85 4.36
C ALA A 97 -30.34 5.40 3.12
N ILE A 98 -29.75 5.22 1.93
CA ILE A 98 -30.36 5.63 0.65
C ILE A 98 -31.73 4.96 0.45
N SER A 99 -31.82 3.64 0.65
CA SER A 99 -33.08 2.90 0.50
C SER A 99 -34.16 3.41 1.46
N ILE A 100 -33.79 3.74 2.69
CA ILE A 100 -34.71 4.30 3.67
C ILE A 100 -35.17 5.69 3.20
N ALA A 101 -34.25 6.58 2.83
CA ALA A 101 -34.61 7.91 2.35
C ALA A 101 -35.52 7.89 1.12
N ASP A 102 -35.29 6.97 0.17
CA ASP A 102 -36.15 6.81 -1.01
C ASP A 102 -37.55 6.29 -0.64
N SER A 103 -37.63 5.36 0.32
CA SER A 103 -38.92 4.82 0.79
C SER A 103 -39.81 5.86 1.49
N TYR A 104 -39.20 6.79 2.23
CA TYR A 104 -39.93 7.86 2.93
C TYR A 104 -40.00 9.18 2.14
N GLY A 105 -39.38 9.26 0.96
CA GLY A 105 -39.38 10.46 0.13
C GLY A 105 -38.68 11.66 0.78
N TRP A 106 -37.65 11.43 1.59
CA TRP A 106 -36.99 12.50 2.35
C TRP A 106 -36.24 13.49 1.44
N SER A 107 -36.41 14.77 1.74
CA SER A 107 -35.64 15.86 1.13
C SER A 107 -34.40 16.22 1.95
N GLY A 108 -33.38 16.76 1.30
CA GLY A 108 -32.19 17.30 1.95
C GLY A 108 -32.54 18.43 2.92
N GLN A 109 -32.02 18.33 4.14
CA GLN A 109 -32.37 19.21 5.26
C GLN A 109 -31.42 20.41 5.43
N THR A 110 -30.37 20.53 4.61
CA THR A 110 -29.45 21.67 4.67
C THR A 110 -29.80 22.71 3.62
N GLU A 111 -29.50 24.00 3.86
CA GLU A 111 -29.74 25.07 2.89
C GLU A 111 -29.15 24.78 1.50
N GLN A 112 -28.04 24.05 1.44
CA GLN A 112 -27.34 23.64 0.22
C GLN A 112 -27.97 22.43 -0.49
N SER A 113 -28.88 21.72 0.19
CA SER A 113 -29.54 20.50 -0.30
C SER A 113 -31.07 20.59 -0.33
N PHE A 114 -31.62 21.74 0.05
CA PHE A 114 -33.04 22.02 0.01
C PHE A 114 -33.58 21.80 -1.42
N GLY A 115 -34.64 21.00 -1.56
CA GLY A 115 -35.23 20.64 -2.85
C GLY A 115 -34.55 19.49 -3.60
N ARG A 116 -33.44 18.92 -3.09
CA ARG A 116 -32.86 17.68 -3.61
C ARG A 116 -33.28 16.50 -2.74
N ALA A 117 -33.47 15.33 -3.35
CA ALA A 117 -33.73 14.09 -2.60
C ALA A 117 -32.53 13.76 -1.70
N ALA A 118 -32.79 13.42 -0.44
CA ALA A 118 -31.74 13.12 0.54
C ALA A 118 -30.83 11.96 0.06
N SER A 119 -31.41 10.96 -0.60
CA SER A 119 -30.70 9.85 -1.24
C SER A 119 -29.62 10.31 -2.23
N THR A 120 -29.92 11.31 -3.07
CA THR A 120 -28.95 11.84 -4.04
C THR A 120 -27.79 12.57 -3.35
N VAL A 121 -28.08 13.31 -2.28
CA VAL A 121 -27.09 14.06 -1.50
C VAL A 121 -26.13 13.09 -0.80
N TRP A 122 -26.68 12.06 -0.15
CA TRP A 122 -25.87 11.07 0.57
C TRP A 122 -25.06 10.21 -0.39
N ARG A 123 -25.66 9.78 -1.51
CA ARG A 123 -24.98 9.04 -2.56
C ARG A 123 -23.79 9.84 -3.09
N ASN A 124 -24.00 11.11 -3.43
CA ASN A 124 -22.92 11.94 -3.96
C ASN A 124 -21.87 12.29 -2.90
N GLY A 125 -22.25 12.44 -1.63
CA GLY A 125 -21.30 12.72 -0.56
C GLY A 125 -20.43 11.53 -0.17
N MET A 126 -21.00 10.32 -0.13
CA MET A 126 -20.32 9.12 0.38
C MET A 126 -19.82 8.15 -0.70
N MET A 127 -20.30 8.19 -1.95
CA MET A 127 -19.77 7.29 -3.00
C MET A 127 -18.29 7.56 -3.30
N TRP A 128 -17.84 8.81 -3.20
CA TRP A 128 -16.43 9.16 -3.41
C TRP A 128 -15.48 8.54 -2.38
N ASN A 129 -16.01 7.97 -1.29
CA ASN A 129 -15.22 7.20 -0.33
C ASN A 129 -14.59 5.93 -0.93
N ALA A 130 -15.05 5.48 -2.11
CA ALA A 130 -14.40 4.40 -2.84
C ALA A 130 -12.97 4.75 -3.29
N VAL A 131 -12.71 6.04 -3.55
CA VAL A 131 -11.42 6.53 -4.07
C VAL A 131 -10.24 6.19 -3.14
N PRO A 132 -10.27 6.49 -1.83
CA PRO A 132 -9.17 6.12 -0.94
C PRO A 132 -8.96 4.61 -0.85
N LEU A 133 -10.01 3.78 -0.91
CA LEU A 133 -9.85 2.33 -0.96
C LEU A 133 -9.17 1.89 -2.26
N LEU A 134 -9.62 2.39 -3.42
CA LEU A 134 -9.01 2.09 -4.71
C LEU A 134 -7.52 2.47 -4.74
N LEU A 135 -7.18 3.66 -4.21
CA LEU A 135 -5.79 4.10 -4.09
C LEU A 135 -4.99 3.19 -3.15
N LEU A 136 -5.56 2.77 -2.02
CA LEU A 136 -4.92 1.84 -1.09
C LEU A 136 -4.64 0.49 -1.78
N LEU A 137 -5.62 -0.05 -2.50
CA LEU A 137 -5.48 -1.32 -3.22
C LEU A 137 -4.46 -1.21 -4.36
N LEU A 138 -4.48 -0.14 -5.15
CA LEU A 138 -3.48 0.09 -6.19
C LEU A 138 -2.07 0.20 -5.61
N LEU A 139 -1.92 0.89 -4.47
CA LEU A 139 -0.63 1.08 -3.81
C LEU A 139 -0.10 -0.24 -3.22
N THR A 140 -0.97 -1.01 -2.56
CA THR A 140 -0.63 -2.33 -2.01
C THR A 140 -0.30 -3.33 -3.10
N LEU A 141 -1.04 -3.37 -4.21
CA LEU A 141 -0.73 -4.20 -5.38
C LEU A 141 0.62 -3.80 -6.02
N THR A 142 0.84 -2.50 -6.23
CA THR A 142 2.11 -1.99 -6.77
C THR A 142 3.28 -2.39 -5.88
N ARG A 143 3.09 -2.36 -4.56
CA ARG A 143 4.09 -2.83 -3.60
C ARG A 143 4.25 -4.33 -3.56
N PHE A 144 3.17 -5.09 -3.65
CA PHE A 144 3.21 -6.54 -3.66
C PHE A 144 4.02 -7.04 -4.85
N PHE A 145 3.70 -6.58 -6.07
CA PHE A 145 4.48 -6.92 -7.27
C PHE A 145 5.93 -6.40 -7.23
N SER A 146 6.16 -5.21 -6.66
CA SER A 146 7.52 -4.68 -6.51
C SER A 146 8.34 -5.40 -5.44
N TYR A 147 7.71 -5.85 -4.35
CA TYR A 147 8.34 -6.60 -3.28
C TYR A 147 8.69 -7.98 -3.78
N ASP A 148 7.80 -8.66 -4.50
CA ASP A 148 8.05 -9.99 -5.03
C ASP A 148 9.24 -10.00 -6.03
N ALA A 149 9.35 -8.95 -6.86
CA ALA A 149 10.52 -8.74 -7.71
C ALA A 149 11.81 -8.42 -6.94
N ALA A 150 11.72 -7.78 -5.77
CA ALA A 150 12.88 -7.49 -4.91
C ALA A 150 13.26 -8.68 -4.01
N ALA A 151 12.27 -9.43 -3.54
CA ALA A 151 12.41 -10.67 -2.78
C ALA A 151 13.04 -11.76 -3.64
N LYS A 152 12.61 -11.92 -4.90
CA LYS A 152 13.31 -12.79 -5.87
C LYS A 152 14.77 -12.43 -6.08
N ARG A 153 15.13 -11.14 -6.06
CA ARG A 153 16.53 -10.70 -6.19
C ARG A 153 17.34 -10.96 -4.92
N ARG A 154 16.74 -10.83 -3.75
CA ARG A 154 17.36 -11.17 -2.46
C ARG A 154 17.55 -12.68 -2.33
N ALA A 155 16.51 -13.45 -2.60
CA ALA A 155 16.59 -14.91 -2.63
C ALA A 155 17.63 -15.43 -3.64
N LYS A 156 17.76 -14.78 -4.80
CA LYS A 156 18.83 -15.10 -5.76
C LYS A 156 20.22 -14.76 -5.22
N ARG A 157 20.38 -13.62 -4.56
CA ARG A 157 21.66 -13.21 -3.95
C ARG A 157 22.05 -14.13 -2.80
N ASP A 158 21.10 -14.50 -1.94
CA ASP A 158 21.32 -15.44 -0.84
C ASP A 158 21.64 -16.85 -1.37
N ALA A 159 21.02 -17.26 -2.50
CA ALA A 159 21.35 -18.53 -3.17
C ALA A 159 22.71 -18.50 -3.88
N ASP A 160 23.13 -17.36 -4.43
CA ASP A 160 24.45 -17.17 -5.04
C ASP A 160 25.56 -17.05 -3.96
N GLU A 161 25.25 -16.52 -2.78
CA GLU A 161 26.17 -16.38 -1.63
C GLU A 161 26.33 -17.70 -0.84
N ASN A 162 25.29 -18.55 -0.80
CA ASN A 162 25.36 -19.92 -0.26
C ASN A 162 25.81 -20.97 -1.29
N ARG A 163 26.28 -20.56 -2.47
CA ARG A 163 26.79 -21.52 -3.45
C ARG A 163 28.14 -22.06 -2.92
N PRO A 164 28.30 -23.39 -2.76
CA PRO A 164 29.54 -23.95 -2.22
C PRO A 164 30.71 -23.48 -3.09
N SER A 165 31.74 -22.91 -2.44
CA SER A 165 32.94 -22.41 -3.13
C SER A 165 33.52 -23.52 -4.03
N PRO A 166 33.82 -23.22 -5.31
CA PRO A 166 34.49 -24.19 -6.16
C PRO A 166 35.82 -24.59 -5.51
N PRO A 167 36.16 -25.89 -5.46
CA PRO A 167 37.37 -26.36 -4.79
C PRO A 167 38.59 -25.71 -5.44
N ILE A 168 39.38 -25.02 -4.62
CA ILE A 168 40.65 -24.44 -5.02
C ILE A 168 41.63 -25.61 -5.13
N LEU A 169 41.98 -25.94 -6.38
CA LEU A 169 43.14 -26.72 -6.84
C LEU A 169 43.65 -27.82 -5.89
N SER A 170 43.49 -29.07 -6.33
CA SER A 170 44.23 -30.21 -5.79
C SER A 170 45.73 -29.91 -5.76
N ASP A 171 46.34 -30.19 -4.61
CA ASP A 171 47.78 -30.12 -4.35
C ASP A 171 48.56 -31.03 -5.31
N ASP A 172 48.96 -30.51 -6.47
CA ASP A 172 50.08 -31.08 -7.23
C ASP A 172 51.37 -30.40 -6.76
N THR A 173 51.71 -30.59 -5.49
CA THR A 173 53.06 -30.35 -4.97
C THR A 173 53.75 -31.71 -4.83
N GLU A 174 54.20 -32.28 -5.93
CA GLU A 174 55.10 -33.43 -5.91
C GLU A 174 56.50 -32.99 -6.38
N SER A 175 57.43 -33.00 -5.42
CA SER A 175 58.88 -33.15 -5.58
C SER A 175 59.71 -31.99 -6.18
N ALA A 176 60.00 -30.98 -5.35
CA ALA A 176 61.30 -30.33 -5.37
C ALA A 176 62.33 -31.24 -4.68
N GLN A 177 63.01 -32.10 -5.45
CA GLN A 177 64.17 -32.86 -4.99
C GLN A 177 65.41 -32.44 -5.79
N GLN A 178 66.19 -31.54 -5.17
CA GLN A 178 67.64 -31.70 -5.02
C GLN A 178 68.50 -31.67 -6.30
N ASP A 179 69.01 -30.50 -6.68
CA ASP A 179 70.44 -30.40 -7.01
C ASP A 179 70.95 -28.98 -6.80
N SER A 180 71.86 -28.86 -5.84
CA SER A 180 72.60 -27.65 -5.51
C SER A 180 74.07 -27.99 -5.62
N THR A 181 74.71 -27.77 -6.76
CA THR A 181 76.18 -27.69 -6.82
C THR A 181 76.69 -26.70 -7.88
N VAL A 182 77.24 -25.60 -7.34
CA VAL A 182 78.52 -24.97 -7.70
C VAL A 182 78.67 -24.33 -9.10
N VAL A 183 78.64 -23.00 -9.08
CA VAL A 183 79.22 -22.08 -10.07
C VAL A 183 80.75 -22.23 -10.12
N SER A 184 81.32 -22.34 -11.32
CA SER A 184 82.74 -22.02 -11.56
C SER A 184 82.90 -21.35 -12.93
N PRO A 185 83.47 -20.13 -13.02
CA PRO A 185 83.77 -19.46 -14.27
C PRO A 185 85.25 -19.63 -14.64
N SER A 186 85.58 -20.05 -15.88
CA SER A 186 86.81 -19.64 -16.60
C SER A 186 86.99 -20.37 -17.93
N ARG A 187 87.09 -19.60 -19.02
CA ARG A 187 88.17 -19.63 -20.02
C ARG A 187 87.83 -18.60 -21.09
N HIS A 188 88.49 -17.44 -21.07
CA HIS A 188 89.78 -17.14 -21.68
C HIS A 188 89.82 -17.33 -23.20
N ARG A 189 89.94 -16.15 -23.81
CA ARG A 189 90.40 -15.74 -25.13
C ARG A 189 91.66 -16.43 -25.64
N ASP A 190 91.81 -16.33 -26.96
CA ASP A 190 93.02 -16.34 -27.79
C ASP A 190 93.50 -17.68 -28.35
N ALA A 191 93.20 -17.93 -29.63
CA ALA A 191 94.13 -17.90 -30.77
C ALA A 191 93.44 -18.43 -32.04
#